data_AF-A0A9P1H071-F1
#
_entry.id   AF-A0A9P1H071-F1
#
_cell.length_a   1.000
_cell.length_b   1.000
_cell.length_c   1.000
_cell.angle_alpha   90.00
_cell.angle_beta   90.00
_cell.angle_gamma   90.00
#
_symmetry.space_group_name_H-M   'P 1'
#
loop_
_entity.id
_entity.type
_entity.pdbx_description
1 polymer ?
#
loop_
_entity_poly.entity_id
_entity_poly.type
_entity_poly.pdbx_seq_one_letter_code
_entity_poly.pdbx_strand_id
1 'polypeptide(L)'
;MVDNGAEWIKVITADTRRLVFQMTNAGWDWDVNEGEPGIEIVEHDDSGMEALEMVRDLVAAASVSRAGRYYYRTPRVRILLPKIIEGENGHIDALINMLRGLGKQHNVTLTVECGPELLTADADEPPLEEVLLRLLPQEDFTFTSVLNLDCTILFNLGSDTAHFSPDSFESRHEARIKEDLEDERKNGPRLPKSIYPALGSRRIVCTEQVAVNFLNTVLDIGTETEVLRAKILIQSVDCAAAEVSDEERRSLLREFQQLSVHPVPDDLQLPIRVVNTPSEEEVHALVESGALPRVLATLDEEKFKSMNISAIVQGWVHEQTTITSNRQVMNLLNQILDDPDNEDKKATNAFHVWMAPFGRRLAAKPRNNQVAPAQETRAAGAMNGDETTQ
;
A
#
# COMPACT_ATOMS: atom_id res chain seq x y z
N MET A 1 -12.46 -6.53 12.73
CA MET A 1 -11.20 -6.52 11.96
C MET A 1 -10.11 -6.02 12.90
N VAL A 2 -8.94 -6.62 12.86
CA VAL A 2 -7.74 -6.21 13.61
C VAL A 2 -6.58 -6.01 12.63
N ASP A 3 -5.43 -5.52 13.11
CA ASP A 3 -4.22 -5.25 12.30
C ASP A 3 -4.55 -4.43 11.04
N ASN A 4 -5.24 -3.29 11.21
CA ASN A 4 -5.64 -2.40 10.11
C ASN A 4 -6.45 -3.08 8.98
N GLY A 5 -7.13 -4.17 9.28
CA GLY A 5 -7.92 -4.92 8.31
C GLY A 5 -7.19 -6.11 7.69
N ALA A 6 -5.93 -6.37 8.07
CA ALA A 6 -5.18 -7.56 7.66
C ALA A 6 -5.78 -8.86 8.21
N GLU A 7 -6.51 -8.79 9.33
CA GLU A 7 -7.14 -9.95 9.94
C GLU A 7 -8.60 -9.70 10.33
N TRP A 8 -9.45 -10.64 9.94
CA TRP A 8 -10.89 -10.62 10.13
C TRP A 8 -11.25 -11.71 11.13
N ILE A 9 -11.51 -11.29 12.38
CA ILE A 9 -11.90 -12.18 13.45
C ILE A 9 -13.42 -12.26 13.54
N LYS A 10 -13.96 -13.48 13.55
CA LYS A 10 -15.37 -13.76 13.81
C LYS A 10 -15.52 -14.72 14.98
N VAL A 11 -16.21 -14.27 16.03
CA VAL A 11 -16.57 -15.11 17.18
C VAL A 11 -17.95 -15.71 16.96
N ILE A 12 -18.05 -17.04 17.02
CA ILE A 12 -19.29 -17.80 16.92
C ILE A 12 -19.58 -18.42 18.28
N THR A 13 -20.60 -17.91 18.97
CA THR A 13 -20.95 -18.31 20.36
C THR A 13 -21.96 -19.47 20.43
N ALA A 14 -22.14 -20.20 19.33
CA ALA A 14 -23.00 -21.39 19.27
C ALA A 14 -22.38 -22.51 20.11
N ASP A 15 -23.25 -23.28 20.79
CA ASP A 15 -22.85 -24.47 21.52
C ASP A 15 -23.03 -25.74 20.67
N THR A 16 -22.48 -26.85 21.16
CA THR A 16 -22.57 -28.19 20.54
C THR A 16 -24.01 -28.55 20.16
N ARG A 17 -24.97 -28.27 21.04
CA ARG A 17 -26.38 -28.62 20.81
C ARG A 17 -26.99 -27.83 19.66
N ARG A 18 -26.68 -26.53 19.58
CA ARG A 18 -27.15 -25.66 18.49
C ARG A 18 -26.53 -26.07 17.16
N LEU A 19 -25.24 -26.40 17.12
CA LEU A 19 -24.58 -26.85 15.89
C LEU A 19 -25.13 -28.20 15.42
N VAL A 20 -25.29 -29.17 16.30
CA VAL A 20 -25.90 -30.48 15.96
C VAL A 20 -27.32 -30.28 15.40
N PHE A 21 -28.13 -29.41 16.00
CA PHE A 21 -29.46 -29.10 15.48
C PHE A 21 -29.42 -28.48 14.08
N GLN A 22 -28.50 -27.55 13.83
CA GLN A 22 -28.29 -26.96 12.50
C GLN A 22 -27.85 -28.03 11.49
N MET A 23 -26.92 -28.92 11.87
CA MET A 23 -26.47 -30.04 11.04
C MET A 23 -27.61 -30.99 10.69
N THR A 24 -28.47 -31.35 11.66
CA THR A 24 -29.64 -32.19 11.39
C THR A 24 -30.62 -31.53 10.42
N ASN A 25 -30.89 -30.23 10.59
CA ASN A 25 -31.78 -29.49 9.67
C ASN A 25 -31.19 -29.37 8.26
N ALA A 26 -29.86 -29.32 8.15
CA ALA A 26 -29.11 -29.30 6.90
C ALA A 26 -29.05 -30.66 6.18
N GLY A 27 -29.64 -31.72 6.77
CA GLY A 27 -29.58 -33.07 6.23
C GLY A 27 -28.21 -33.73 6.34
N TRP A 28 -27.43 -33.36 7.37
CA TRP A 28 -26.11 -33.96 7.61
C TRP A 28 -26.18 -35.48 7.74
N ASP A 29 -25.28 -36.18 7.04
CA ASP A 29 -25.16 -37.63 7.12
C ASP A 29 -24.39 -38.03 8.38
N TRP A 30 -25.07 -38.71 9.30
CA TRP A 30 -24.52 -39.16 10.57
C TRP A 30 -23.85 -40.55 10.46
N ASP A 31 -23.95 -41.24 9.32
CA ASP A 31 -23.49 -42.62 9.15
C ASP A 31 -22.06 -42.75 8.58
N VAL A 32 -21.30 -41.64 8.49
CA VAL A 32 -19.91 -41.65 8.01
C VAL A 32 -18.99 -42.34 9.04
N ASN A 33 -18.54 -43.55 8.70
CA ASN A 33 -17.50 -44.26 9.45
C ASN A 33 -16.21 -43.42 9.51
N GLU A 34 -15.57 -43.39 10.69
CA GLU A 34 -14.26 -42.79 10.93
C GLU A 34 -13.19 -43.42 10.02
N GLY A 35 -13.02 -42.92 8.79
CA GLY A 35 -11.97 -43.45 7.89
C GLY A 35 -12.08 -43.12 6.40
N GLU A 36 -13.22 -42.65 5.87
CA GLU A 36 -13.33 -42.29 4.46
C GLU A 36 -13.48 -40.76 4.26
N PRO A 37 -12.60 -40.11 3.47
CA PRO A 37 -12.70 -38.69 3.20
C PRO A 37 -13.73 -38.47 2.08
N GLY A 38 -15.00 -38.30 2.46
CA GLY A 38 -16.06 -38.05 1.49
C GLY A 38 -17.42 -37.82 2.13
N ILE A 39 -17.57 -36.76 2.92
CA ILE A 39 -18.90 -36.25 3.27
C ILE A 39 -19.37 -35.39 2.09
N GLU A 40 -20.16 -35.96 1.19
CA GLU A 40 -20.93 -35.18 0.22
C GLU A 40 -22.10 -34.52 0.95
N ILE A 41 -21.90 -33.30 1.45
CA ILE A 41 -23.05 -32.42 1.65
C ILE A 41 -23.55 -32.11 0.24
N VAL A 42 -24.78 -32.54 -0.07
CA VAL A 42 -25.49 -32.07 -1.26
C VAL A 42 -25.49 -30.54 -1.18
N GLU A 43 -24.76 -29.88 -2.08
CA GLU A 43 -24.76 -28.41 -2.23
C GLU A 43 -26.18 -27.96 -2.63
N HIS A 44 -27.07 -27.89 -1.66
CA HIS A 44 -28.28 -27.10 -1.75
C HIS A 44 -27.92 -25.67 -1.36
N ASP A 45 -28.35 -24.72 -2.19
CA ASP A 45 -28.12 -23.28 -2.06
C ASP A 45 -28.61 -22.69 -0.70
N ASP A 46 -29.41 -23.46 0.05
CA ASP A 46 -29.84 -23.19 1.42
C ASP A 46 -29.40 -24.36 2.32
N SER A 47 -28.17 -24.33 2.83
CA SER A 47 -27.68 -25.37 3.74
C SER A 47 -28.35 -25.31 5.12
N GLY A 48 -28.97 -24.19 5.49
CA GLY A 48 -29.60 -24.00 6.79
C GLY A 48 -28.61 -23.97 7.97
N MET A 49 -27.31 -24.11 7.68
CA MET A 49 -26.21 -23.99 8.62
C MET A 49 -25.67 -22.57 8.60
N GLU A 50 -26.24 -21.74 9.47
CA GLU A 50 -25.85 -20.35 9.68
C GLU A 50 -24.32 -20.17 9.83
N ALA A 51 -23.65 -21.08 10.54
CA ALA A 51 -22.20 -21.02 10.73
C ALA A 51 -21.41 -21.30 9.44
N LEU A 52 -21.86 -22.25 8.62
CA LEU A 52 -21.19 -22.63 7.36
C LEU A 52 -21.37 -21.54 6.30
N GLU A 53 -22.60 -21.06 6.11
CA GLU A 53 -22.93 -19.97 5.20
C GLU A 53 -22.15 -18.71 5.56
N MET A 54 -22.11 -18.36 6.85
CA MET A 54 -21.38 -17.20 7.32
C MET A 54 -19.86 -17.29 7.09
N VAL A 55 -19.25 -18.46 7.31
CA VAL A 55 -17.82 -18.64 7.03
C VAL A 55 -17.56 -18.62 5.51
N ARG A 56 -18.44 -19.23 4.71
CA ARG A 56 -18.37 -19.19 3.24
C ARG A 56 -18.44 -17.75 2.74
N ASP A 57 -19.41 -16.97 3.21
CA ASP A 57 -19.56 -15.55 2.86
C ASP A 57 -18.37 -14.73 3.31
N LEU A 58 -17.84 -14.97 4.51
CA LEU A 58 -16.68 -14.24 5.02
C LEU A 58 -15.41 -14.55 4.24
N VAL A 59 -15.20 -15.82 3.85
CA VAL A 59 -14.09 -16.26 3.01
C VAL A 59 -14.24 -15.73 1.59
N ALA A 60 -15.43 -15.80 1.00
CA ALA A 60 -15.72 -15.23 -0.30
C ALA A 60 -15.46 -13.72 -0.29
N ALA A 61 -16.01 -13.00 0.69
CA ALA A 61 -15.80 -11.57 0.89
C ALA A 61 -14.33 -11.23 1.09
N ALA A 62 -13.58 -12.01 1.89
CA ALA A 62 -12.14 -11.83 2.07
C ALA A 62 -11.38 -12.01 0.75
N SER A 63 -11.72 -13.04 -0.04
CA SER A 63 -11.05 -13.35 -1.30
C SER A 63 -11.23 -12.27 -2.38
N VAL A 64 -12.39 -11.59 -2.38
CA VAL A 64 -12.72 -10.53 -3.34
C VAL A 64 -12.61 -9.12 -2.75
N SER A 65 -12.26 -9.00 -1.47
CA SER A 65 -12.21 -7.70 -0.78
C SER A 65 -11.20 -6.80 -1.49
N ARG A 66 -11.71 -5.71 -2.06
CA ARG A 66 -10.91 -4.60 -2.63
C ARG A 66 -10.63 -3.53 -1.58
N ALA A 67 -11.59 -3.29 -0.69
CA ALA A 67 -11.56 -2.22 0.31
C ALA A 67 -10.84 -2.63 1.62
N GLY A 68 -10.67 -3.93 1.86
CA GLY A 68 -9.99 -4.48 3.03
C GLY A 68 -8.65 -5.14 2.72
N ARG A 69 -8.07 -4.93 1.53
CA ARG A 69 -6.69 -5.37 1.30
C ARG A 69 -5.73 -4.46 2.06
N TYR A 70 -5.37 -4.87 3.26
CA TYR A 70 -4.25 -4.25 3.97
C TYR A 70 -2.99 -4.46 3.13
N TYR A 71 -2.47 -3.36 2.58
CA TYR A 71 -1.34 -3.36 1.65
C TYR A 71 -1.48 -4.34 0.48
N TYR A 72 -2.69 -4.46 -0.09
CA TYR A 72 -2.96 -5.29 -1.28
C TYR A 72 -2.88 -6.81 -1.04
N ARG A 73 -2.82 -7.24 0.22
CA ARG A 73 -2.94 -8.65 0.62
C ARG A 73 -4.39 -9.06 0.88
N THR A 74 -4.71 -10.31 0.59
CA THR A 74 -5.96 -10.92 1.06
C THR A 74 -5.94 -10.97 2.59
N PRO A 75 -6.99 -10.47 3.27
CA PRO A 75 -7.05 -10.53 4.73
C PRO A 75 -7.12 -11.99 5.21
N ARG A 76 -6.48 -12.26 6.34
CA ARG A 76 -6.59 -13.55 7.05
C ARG A 76 -7.93 -13.60 7.75
N VAL A 77 -8.58 -14.75 7.76
CA VAL A 77 -9.85 -14.96 8.46
C VAL A 77 -9.61 -15.88 9.65
N ARG A 78 -10.06 -15.48 10.83
CA ARG A 78 -9.95 -16.27 12.05
C ARG A 78 -11.32 -16.46 12.68
N ILE A 79 -11.74 -17.71 12.83
CA ILE A 79 -13.01 -18.10 13.42
C ILE A 79 -12.75 -18.62 14.83
N LEU A 80 -13.43 -18.05 15.82
CA LEU A 80 -13.33 -18.44 17.22
C LEU A 80 -14.63 -19.14 17.66
N LEU A 81 -14.52 -20.39 18.12
CA LEU A 81 -15.61 -21.24 18.61
C LEU A 81 -15.41 -21.55 20.10
N PRO A 82 -15.61 -20.58 21.00
CA PRO A 82 -15.21 -20.69 22.40
C PRO A 82 -16.04 -21.69 23.23
N LYS A 83 -17.18 -22.17 22.72
CA LYS A 83 -18.05 -23.14 23.41
C LYS A 83 -17.97 -24.54 22.82
N ILE A 84 -17.07 -24.76 21.87
CA ILE A 84 -16.86 -26.03 21.19
C ILE A 84 -15.49 -26.54 21.62
N ILE A 85 -15.39 -27.84 21.90
CA ILE A 85 -14.14 -28.51 22.28
C ILE A 85 -13.87 -29.57 21.22
N GLU A 86 -12.71 -29.49 20.55
CA GLU A 86 -12.32 -30.47 19.53
C GLU A 86 -12.12 -31.85 20.17
N GLY A 87 -12.58 -32.90 19.47
CA GLY A 87 -12.49 -34.28 19.93
C GLY A 87 -13.64 -34.74 20.85
N GLU A 88 -14.56 -33.87 21.24
CA GLU A 88 -15.77 -34.28 21.98
C GLU A 88 -16.85 -34.90 21.07
N ASN A 89 -16.89 -34.51 19.79
CA ASN A 89 -17.89 -34.99 18.84
C ASN A 89 -17.32 -35.03 17.42
N GLY A 90 -17.13 -36.25 16.90
CA GLY A 90 -16.51 -36.48 15.58
C GLY A 90 -17.24 -35.83 14.40
N HIS A 91 -18.55 -35.60 14.49
CA HIS A 91 -19.29 -34.88 13.45
C HIS A 91 -19.03 -33.38 13.48
N ILE A 92 -18.89 -32.80 14.68
CA ILE A 92 -18.49 -31.39 14.83
C ILE A 92 -17.04 -31.21 14.38
N ASP A 93 -16.16 -32.17 14.68
CA ASP A 93 -14.77 -32.15 14.20
C ASP A 93 -14.71 -32.24 12.66
N ALA A 94 -15.58 -33.05 12.05
CA ALA A 94 -15.73 -33.09 10.60
C ALA A 94 -16.21 -31.74 10.01
N LEU A 95 -17.16 -31.07 10.66
CA LEU A 95 -17.58 -29.71 10.29
C LEU A 95 -16.43 -28.70 10.44
N ILE A 96 -15.66 -28.74 11.53
CA ILE A 96 -14.50 -27.85 11.75
C ILE A 96 -13.46 -28.06 10.64
N ASN A 97 -13.18 -29.32 10.27
CA ASN A 97 -12.25 -29.64 9.19
C ASN A 97 -12.77 -29.15 7.83
N MET A 98 -14.07 -29.24 7.60
CA MET A 98 -14.72 -28.67 6.40
C MET A 98 -14.58 -27.15 6.36
N LEU A 99 -14.84 -26.45 7.48
CA LEU A 99 -14.64 -25.01 7.58
C LEU A 99 -13.20 -24.64 7.24
N ARG A 100 -12.21 -25.31 7.85
CA ARG A 100 -10.78 -25.14 7.53
C ARG A 100 -10.47 -25.40 6.04
N GLY A 101 -11.21 -26.28 5.38
CA GLY A 101 -11.13 -26.57 3.95
C GLY A 101 -11.54 -25.41 3.05
N LEU A 102 -12.53 -24.60 3.45
CA LEU A 102 -13.04 -23.47 2.66
C LEU A 102 -11.95 -22.42 2.36
N GLY A 103 -11.05 -22.18 3.32
CA GLY A 103 -9.93 -21.25 3.12
C GLY A 103 -9.02 -21.69 1.97
N LYS A 104 -8.76 -23.00 1.84
CA LYS A 104 -7.89 -23.54 0.78
C LYS A 104 -8.50 -23.34 -0.61
N GLN A 105 -9.82 -23.45 -0.74
CA GLN A 105 -10.53 -23.29 -2.01
C GLN A 105 -10.45 -21.85 -2.53
N HIS A 106 -10.52 -20.87 -1.62
CA HIS A 106 -10.53 -19.44 -1.96
C HIS A 106 -9.18 -18.75 -1.81
N ASN A 107 -8.11 -19.50 -1.54
CA ASN A 107 -6.77 -18.96 -1.27
C ASN A 107 -6.74 -17.92 -0.13
N VAL A 108 -7.59 -18.10 0.88
CA VAL A 108 -7.67 -17.27 2.08
C VAL A 108 -7.03 -18.05 3.23
N THR A 109 -6.15 -17.39 3.99
CA THR A 109 -5.63 -17.98 5.23
C THR A 109 -6.77 -18.01 6.25
N LEU A 110 -7.35 -19.19 6.48
CA LEU A 110 -8.45 -19.41 7.42
C LEU A 110 -7.97 -20.25 8.59
N THR A 111 -8.08 -19.71 9.81
CA THR A 111 -7.86 -20.45 11.06
C THR A 111 -9.18 -20.61 11.79
N VAL A 112 -9.39 -21.79 12.37
CA VAL A 112 -10.56 -22.09 13.23
C VAL A 112 -10.01 -22.58 14.56
N GLU A 113 -10.26 -21.82 15.62
CA GLU A 113 -9.83 -22.09 16.98
C GLU A 113 -11.06 -22.44 17.83
N CYS A 114 -10.95 -23.49 18.64
CA CYS A 114 -12.00 -23.97 19.52
C CYS A 114 -11.52 -23.91 20.98
N GLY A 115 -12.46 -23.95 21.92
CA GLY A 115 -12.18 -24.14 23.34
C GLY A 115 -12.51 -22.93 24.23
N PRO A 116 -12.91 -23.16 25.49
CA PRO A 116 -13.24 -22.10 26.44
C PRO A 116 -12.05 -21.20 26.77
N GLU A 117 -10.82 -21.69 26.61
CA GLU A 117 -9.57 -20.97 26.80
C GLU A 117 -9.45 -19.70 25.94
N LEU A 118 -10.17 -19.66 24.81
CA LEU A 118 -10.23 -18.49 23.92
C LEU A 118 -10.88 -17.26 24.57
N LEU A 119 -11.64 -17.46 25.64
CA LEU A 119 -12.29 -16.38 26.41
C LEU A 119 -11.76 -16.29 27.85
N THR A 120 -10.84 -17.17 28.25
CA THR A 120 -10.23 -17.06 29.57
C THR A 120 -9.11 -16.04 29.49
N ALA A 121 -9.27 -14.94 30.22
CA ALA A 121 -8.21 -13.97 30.43
C ALA A 121 -7.02 -14.66 31.13
N ASP A 122 -5.90 -14.78 30.45
CA ASP A 122 -4.62 -15.01 31.13
C ASP A 122 -4.31 -13.79 32.02
N ALA A 123 -3.50 -14.00 33.06
CA ALA A 123 -3.20 -13.02 34.12
C ALA A 123 -2.50 -11.72 33.64
N ASP A 124 -2.12 -11.64 32.36
CA ASP A 124 -1.46 -10.50 31.72
C ASP A 124 -2.41 -9.75 30.76
N GLU A 125 -3.66 -9.52 31.19
CA GLU A 125 -4.62 -8.75 30.39
C GLU A 125 -4.18 -7.28 30.33
N PRO A 126 -3.92 -6.72 29.13
CA PRO A 126 -3.47 -5.34 29.01
C PRO A 126 -4.56 -4.40 29.54
N PRO A 127 -4.20 -3.25 30.14
CA PRO A 127 -5.16 -2.27 30.62
C PRO A 127 -6.19 -1.91 29.54
N LEU A 128 -7.42 -1.62 29.95
CA LEU A 128 -8.50 -1.26 29.03
C LEU A 128 -8.08 -0.13 28.08
N GLU A 129 -7.34 0.86 28.58
CA GLU A 129 -6.79 1.95 27.79
C GLU A 129 -5.87 1.46 26.66
N GLU A 130 -5.03 0.46 26.92
CA GLU A 130 -4.15 -0.15 25.91
C GLU A 130 -4.97 -0.95 24.89
N VAL A 131 -6.00 -1.68 25.34
CA VAL A 131 -6.93 -2.40 24.45
C VAL A 131 -7.69 -1.41 23.56
N LEU A 132 -8.20 -0.32 24.12
CA LEU A 132 -8.91 0.73 23.38
C LEU A 132 -7.99 1.41 22.36
N LEU A 133 -6.72 1.63 22.70
CA LEU A 133 -5.73 2.10 21.73
C LEU A 133 -5.56 1.08 20.60
N ARG A 134 -5.39 -0.21 20.89
CA ARG A 134 -5.28 -1.26 19.86
C ARG A 134 -6.54 -1.41 19.00
N LEU A 135 -7.70 -0.98 19.46
CA LEU A 135 -8.96 -0.95 18.70
C LEU A 135 -9.09 0.25 17.76
N LEU A 136 -8.30 1.31 17.96
CA LEU A 136 -8.18 2.38 16.98
C LEU A 136 -7.33 1.90 15.80
N PRO A 137 -7.55 2.42 14.58
CA PRO A 137 -6.60 2.22 13.48
C PRO A 137 -5.22 2.71 13.93
N GLN A 138 -4.35 1.77 14.26
CA GLN A 138 -2.95 2.06 14.58
C GLN A 138 -2.24 2.20 13.24
N GLU A 139 -1.42 3.22 13.01
CA GLU A 139 -0.54 3.21 11.83
C GLU A 139 0.63 2.23 12.08
N ASP A 140 0.30 0.94 12.22
CA ASP A 140 1.30 -0.11 12.31
C ASP A 140 1.91 -0.31 10.92
N PHE A 141 3.07 0.29 10.72
CA PHE A 141 3.84 0.04 9.51
C PHE A 141 4.47 -1.36 9.62
N THR A 142 3.73 -2.41 9.26
CA THR A 142 4.25 -3.80 9.15
C THR A 142 5.14 -3.97 7.91
N PHE A 143 5.95 -2.95 7.63
CA PHE A 143 6.85 -2.93 6.49
C PHE A 143 8.06 -3.82 6.74
N THR A 144 8.65 -4.25 5.64
CA THR A 144 9.94 -4.94 5.62
C THR A 144 11.06 -4.04 6.15
N SER A 145 12.19 -4.64 6.53
CA SER A 145 13.35 -3.89 7.05
C SER A 145 14.04 -3.01 6.00
N VAL A 146 13.74 -3.26 4.71
CA VAL A 146 14.24 -2.50 3.56
C VAL A 146 13.05 -1.99 2.77
N LEU A 147 12.96 -0.67 2.67
CA LEU A 147 11.92 0.02 1.92
C LEU A 147 12.44 0.39 0.55
N ASN A 148 11.69 0.03 -0.48
CA ASN A 148 11.94 0.43 -1.85
C ASN A 148 11.07 1.64 -2.21
N LEU A 149 11.67 2.77 -2.55
CA LEU A 149 10.94 3.99 -2.84
C LEU A 149 10.68 4.16 -4.33
N ASP A 150 9.43 4.40 -4.67
CA ASP A 150 9.07 4.96 -5.97
C ASP A 150 9.43 6.46 -6.04
N CYS A 151 9.61 6.97 -7.26
CA CYS A 151 10.00 8.34 -7.54
C CYS A 151 9.02 9.37 -6.95
N THR A 152 7.73 9.03 -6.81
CA THR A 152 6.75 9.93 -6.19
C THR A 152 7.06 10.22 -4.71
N ILE A 153 7.66 9.27 -3.99
CA ILE A 153 8.07 9.47 -2.60
C ILE A 153 9.33 10.33 -2.54
N LEU A 154 10.24 10.19 -3.50
CA LEU A 154 11.38 11.10 -3.63
C LEU A 154 10.92 12.54 -3.84
N PHE A 155 9.87 12.77 -4.64
CA PHE A 155 9.25 14.10 -4.76
C PHE A 155 8.61 14.57 -3.45
N ASN A 156 7.97 13.70 -2.68
CA ASN A 156 7.46 14.06 -1.35
C ASN A 156 8.57 14.52 -0.41
N LEU A 157 9.73 13.86 -0.43
CA LEU A 157 10.90 14.21 0.38
C LEU A 157 11.71 15.40 -0.17
N GLY A 158 11.61 15.67 -1.46
CA GLY A 158 12.40 16.71 -2.13
C GLY A 158 11.68 18.05 -2.26
N SER A 159 10.35 18.04 -2.32
CA SER A 159 9.56 19.22 -2.70
C SER A 159 9.51 20.32 -1.64
N ASP A 160 9.58 21.57 -2.10
CA ASP A 160 9.39 22.75 -1.25
C ASP A 160 8.02 22.75 -0.56
N THR A 161 6.97 22.24 -1.21
CA THR A 161 5.60 22.23 -0.66
C THR A 161 5.44 21.30 0.54
N ALA A 162 6.40 20.39 0.75
CA ALA A 162 6.45 19.48 1.89
C ALA A 162 7.32 20.01 3.05
N HIS A 163 8.17 21.01 2.78
CA HIS A 163 9.23 21.46 3.69
C HIS A 163 9.12 22.93 4.13
N PHE A 164 8.12 23.65 3.62
CA PHE A 164 7.86 25.04 4.00
C PHE A 164 6.46 25.23 4.58
N SER A 165 6.28 26.34 5.30
CA SER A 165 4.96 26.74 5.74
C SER A 165 4.08 27.08 4.54
N PRO A 166 2.82 26.61 4.48
CA PRO A 166 1.90 26.94 3.39
C PRO A 166 1.71 28.44 3.15
N ASP A 167 1.92 29.25 4.19
CA ASP A 167 1.74 30.69 4.14
C ASP A 167 2.98 31.43 3.59
N SER A 168 4.08 30.72 3.36
CA SER A 168 5.32 31.27 2.76
C SER A 168 5.29 31.31 1.23
N PHE A 169 4.30 30.68 0.60
CA PHE A 169 4.16 30.64 -0.86
C PHE A 169 3.34 31.84 -1.38
N GLU A 170 3.82 32.49 -2.44
CA GLU A 170 3.13 33.65 -3.03
C GLU A 170 1.86 33.24 -3.81
N SER A 171 0.94 34.18 -4.04
CA SER A 171 -0.33 33.92 -4.74
C SER A 171 -0.20 33.46 -6.21
N ARG A 172 1.01 33.49 -6.76
CA ARG A 172 1.35 33.25 -8.18
C ARG A 172 1.65 31.80 -8.54
N HIS A 173 1.64 30.87 -7.58
CA HIS A 173 1.87 29.46 -7.90
C HIS A 173 0.70 28.85 -8.68
N GLU A 174 1.02 27.82 -9.48
CA GLU A 174 0.04 27.07 -10.26
C GLU A 174 -1.07 26.50 -9.36
N ALA A 175 -2.29 26.35 -9.91
CA ALA A 175 -3.44 25.82 -9.18
C ALA A 175 -3.15 24.49 -8.47
N ARG A 176 -2.31 23.66 -9.09
CA ARG A 176 -1.86 22.38 -8.58
C ARG A 176 -0.98 22.46 -7.33
N ILE A 177 -0.17 23.50 -7.19
CA ILE A 177 0.62 23.74 -5.96
C ILE A 177 -0.31 24.22 -4.86
N LYS A 178 -1.32 25.04 -5.20
CA LYS A 178 -2.33 25.49 -4.23
C LYS A 178 -3.09 24.32 -3.61
N GLU A 179 -3.43 23.30 -4.40
CA GLU A 179 -4.01 22.04 -3.88
C GLU A 179 -3.11 21.37 -2.83
N ASP A 180 -1.81 21.26 -3.12
CA ASP A 180 -0.84 20.64 -2.19
C ASP A 180 -0.76 21.45 -0.88
N LEU A 181 -0.76 22.78 -0.96
CA LEU A 181 -0.72 23.67 0.22
C LEU A 181 -2.04 23.68 1.01
N GLU A 182 -3.17 23.58 0.33
CA GLU A 182 -4.48 23.43 0.99
C GLU A 182 -4.59 22.09 1.70
N ASP A 183 -4.03 21.03 1.13
CA ASP A 183 -3.93 19.73 1.77
C ASP A 183 -3.07 19.79 3.05
N GLU A 184 -1.91 20.45 3.01
CA GLU A 184 -1.08 20.72 4.20
C GLU A 184 -1.84 21.53 5.26
N ARG A 185 -2.56 22.59 4.84
CA ARG A 185 -3.33 23.43 5.78
C ARG A 185 -4.46 22.66 6.45
N LYS A 186 -5.16 21.81 5.71
CA LYS A 186 -6.32 21.05 6.20
C LYS A 186 -5.92 19.88 7.09
N ASN A 187 -4.86 19.17 6.71
CA ASN A 187 -4.50 17.90 7.35
C ASN A 187 -3.27 18.03 8.26
N GLY A 188 -2.62 19.19 8.29
CA GLY A 188 -1.35 19.44 8.94
C GLY A 188 -0.17 18.85 8.16
N PRO A 189 1.06 19.03 8.70
CA PRO A 189 2.30 18.71 7.99
C PRO A 189 2.36 17.23 7.63
N ARG A 190 2.36 16.90 6.34
CA ARG A 190 2.26 15.51 5.89
C ARG A 190 3.53 14.70 6.07
N LEU A 191 4.71 15.31 5.96
CA LEU A 191 5.99 14.60 6.17
C LEU A 191 6.09 14.01 7.59
N PRO A 192 5.95 14.79 8.69
CA PRO A 192 6.06 14.26 10.04
C PRO A 192 4.89 13.35 10.43
N LYS A 193 3.71 13.57 9.85
CA LYS A 193 2.51 12.79 10.19
C LYS A 193 2.44 11.45 9.47
N SER A 194 3.01 11.32 8.28
CA SER A 194 2.80 10.13 7.44
C SER A 194 4.08 9.55 6.85
N ILE A 195 4.93 10.35 6.21
CA ILE A 195 6.13 9.79 5.53
C ILE A 195 7.22 9.41 6.53
N TYR A 196 7.58 10.29 7.46
CA TYR A 196 8.64 10.02 8.42
C TYR A 196 8.35 8.80 9.32
N PRO A 197 7.14 8.64 9.89
CA PRO A 197 6.79 7.42 10.62
C PRO A 197 6.84 6.15 9.76
N ALA A 198 6.40 6.25 8.50
CA ALA A 198 6.43 5.16 7.54
C ALA A 198 7.86 4.70 7.22
N LEU A 199 8.78 5.65 7.02
CA LEU A 199 10.19 5.34 6.76
C LEU A 199 10.88 4.81 8.03
N GLY A 200 10.78 5.54 9.15
CA GLY A 200 11.42 5.21 10.43
C GLY A 200 12.91 4.91 10.28
N SER A 201 13.40 3.99 11.10
CA SER A 201 14.79 3.52 11.08
C SER A 201 15.11 2.46 10.01
N ARG A 202 14.23 2.26 9.02
CA ARG A 202 14.37 1.20 8.01
C ARG A 202 15.38 1.61 6.95
N ARG A 203 16.08 0.64 6.38
CA ARG A 203 16.98 0.91 5.24
C ARG A 203 16.14 1.33 4.05
N ILE A 204 16.59 2.36 3.34
CA ILE A 204 15.83 2.94 2.23
C ILE A 204 16.65 2.77 0.95
N VAL A 205 16.01 2.18 -0.07
CA VAL A 205 16.57 1.99 -1.40
C VAL A 205 15.66 2.57 -2.47
N CYS A 206 16.20 2.88 -3.64
CA CYS A 206 15.43 3.09 -4.86
C CYS A 206 16.23 2.56 -6.06
N THR A 207 15.55 2.28 -7.17
CA THR A 207 16.23 1.82 -8.39
C THR A 207 16.98 2.96 -9.08
N GLU A 208 17.98 2.62 -9.89
CA GLU A 208 18.71 3.57 -10.72
C GLU A 208 17.79 4.42 -11.59
N GLN A 209 16.82 3.80 -12.27
CA GLN A 209 15.86 4.52 -13.14
C GLN A 209 15.03 5.52 -12.34
N VAL A 210 14.63 5.18 -11.12
CA VAL A 210 13.92 6.10 -10.21
C VAL A 210 14.83 7.26 -9.79
N ALA A 211 16.06 6.96 -9.37
CA ALA A 211 17.04 7.96 -8.95
C ALA A 211 17.38 8.95 -10.08
N VAL A 212 17.70 8.44 -11.26
CA VAL A 212 18.05 9.22 -12.45
C VAL A 212 16.87 10.10 -12.87
N ASN A 213 15.64 9.53 -12.94
CA ASN A 213 14.47 10.33 -13.31
C ASN A 213 14.18 11.44 -12.29
N PHE A 214 14.27 11.14 -11.00
CA PHE A 214 14.09 12.12 -9.94
C PHE A 214 15.11 13.27 -10.06
N LEU A 215 16.40 12.94 -10.13
CA LEU A 215 17.47 13.93 -10.23
C LEU A 215 17.35 14.78 -11.50
N ASN A 216 17.12 14.16 -12.66
CA ASN A 216 16.94 14.88 -13.92
C ASN A 216 15.76 15.86 -13.84
N THR A 217 14.63 15.42 -13.27
CA THR A 217 13.45 16.28 -13.12
C THR A 217 13.73 17.46 -12.19
N VAL A 218 14.35 17.22 -11.03
CA VAL A 218 14.63 18.29 -10.06
C VAL A 218 15.68 19.26 -10.60
N LEU A 219 16.71 18.80 -11.29
CA LEU A 219 17.73 19.67 -11.89
C LEU A 219 17.17 20.55 -13.01
N ASP A 220 16.24 20.01 -13.81
CA ASP A 220 15.60 20.74 -14.90
C ASP A 220 14.64 21.82 -14.38
N ILE A 221 13.64 21.42 -13.58
CA ILE A 221 12.53 22.33 -13.21
C ILE A 221 12.52 22.76 -11.75
N GLY A 222 13.24 22.10 -10.85
CA GLY A 222 13.17 22.35 -9.41
C GLY A 222 13.81 23.67 -8.97
N THR A 223 13.38 24.17 -7.80
CA THR A 223 13.98 25.34 -7.15
C THR A 223 15.39 25.02 -6.60
N GLU A 224 16.13 26.04 -6.17
CA GLU A 224 17.46 25.84 -5.58
C GLU A 224 17.42 24.95 -4.34
N THR A 225 16.41 25.13 -3.48
CA THR A 225 16.22 24.33 -2.26
C THR A 225 15.80 22.90 -2.57
N GLU A 226 14.97 22.68 -3.60
CA GLU A 226 14.62 21.34 -4.09
C GLU A 226 15.85 20.60 -4.63
N VAL A 227 16.71 21.29 -5.40
CA VAL A 227 17.96 20.73 -5.90
C VAL A 227 18.91 20.36 -4.76
N LEU A 228 19.04 21.21 -3.73
CA LEU A 228 19.86 20.91 -2.57
C LEU A 228 19.34 19.69 -1.81
N ARG A 229 18.02 19.60 -1.54
CA ARG A 229 17.43 18.42 -0.92
C ARG A 229 17.64 17.16 -1.77
N ALA A 230 17.46 17.24 -3.08
CA ALA A 230 17.67 16.09 -3.97
C ALA A 230 19.11 15.55 -3.91
N LYS A 231 20.11 16.43 -3.82
CA LYS A 231 21.53 16.03 -3.66
C LYS A 231 21.86 15.42 -2.30
N ILE A 232 21.12 15.80 -1.25
CA ILE A 232 21.22 15.17 0.07
C ILE A 232 20.55 13.80 0.07
N LEU A 233 19.38 13.69 -0.56
CA LEU A 233 18.62 12.44 -0.68
C LEU A 233 19.38 11.41 -1.51
N ILE A 234 20.00 11.80 -2.62
CA ILE A 234 20.76 10.92 -3.52
C ILE A 234 22.13 11.54 -3.78
N GLN A 235 23.16 11.00 -3.13
CA GLN A 235 24.54 11.45 -3.32
C GLN A 235 25.24 10.84 -4.53
N SER A 236 24.84 9.62 -4.92
CA SER A 236 25.35 8.94 -6.10
C SER A 236 24.24 8.09 -6.72
N VAL A 237 24.26 7.99 -8.05
CA VAL A 237 23.44 7.04 -8.81
C VAL A 237 24.14 5.70 -9.00
N ASP A 238 25.43 5.61 -8.66
CA ASP A 238 26.20 4.37 -8.78
C ASP A 238 25.73 3.36 -7.74
N CYS A 239 25.19 2.23 -8.20
CA CYS A 239 24.69 1.15 -7.34
C CYS A 239 25.78 0.47 -6.49
N ALA A 240 27.05 0.67 -6.84
CA ALA A 240 28.22 0.18 -6.11
C ALA A 240 28.77 1.18 -5.09
N ALA A 241 28.07 2.30 -4.84
CA ALA A 241 28.49 3.30 -3.87
C ALA A 241 28.66 2.67 -2.48
N ALA A 242 29.78 3.00 -1.83
CA ALA A 242 30.09 2.49 -0.50
C ALA A 242 29.05 2.96 0.53
N GLU A 243 28.88 2.18 1.60
CA GLU A 243 28.06 2.63 2.73
C GLU A 243 28.65 3.91 3.33
N VAL A 244 27.77 4.87 3.56
CA VAL A 244 28.11 6.15 4.16
C VAL A 244 28.35 5.95 5.65
N SER A 245 29.38 6.61 6.19
CA SER A 245 29.68 6.50 7.62
C SER A 245 28.58 7.14 8.48
N ASP A 246 28.48 6.73 9.75
CA ASP A 246 27.49 7.32 10.68
C ASP A 246 27.66 8.82 10.88
N GLU A 247 28.88 9.35 10.77
CA GLU A 247 29.14 10.78 10.90
C GLU A 247 28.67 11.56 9.67
N GLU A 248 28.92 11.01 8.47
CA GLU A 248 28.42 11.58 7.21
C GLU A 248 26.89 11.53 7.16
N ARG A 249 26.27 10.41 7.56
CA ARG A 249 24.80 10.31 7.70
C ARG A 249 24.25 11.40 8.63
N ARG A 250 24.87 11.59 9.79
CA ARG A 250 24.50 12.65 10.74
C ARG A 250 24.76 14.06 10.19
N SER A 251 25.75 14.25 9.31
CA SER A 251 25.93 15.52 8.58
C SER A 251 24.77 15.77 7.62
N LEU A 252 24.42 14.76 6.82
CA LEU A 252 23.32 14.86 5.85
C LEU A 252 21.98 15.16 6.51
N LEU A 253 21.69 14.53 7.66
CA LEU A 253 20.47 14.85 8.41
C LEU A 253 20.47 16.29 8.93
N ARG A 254 21.61 16.80 9.40
CA ARG A 254 21.74 18.21 9.83
C ARG A 254 21.53 19.18 8.66
N GLU A 255 22.09 18.88 7.50
CA GLU A 255 21.91 19.68 6.28
C GLU A 255 20.45 19.63 5.80
N PHE A 256 19.85 18.44 5.80
CA PHE A 256 18.45 18.25 5.42
C PHE A 256 17.50 19.01 6.36
N GLN A 257 17.79 18.99 7.67
CA GLN A 257 17.04 19.74 8.67
C GLN A 257 17.10 21.26 8.43
N GLN A 258 18.23 21.80 7.97
CA GLN A 258 18.33 23.23 7.65
C GLN A 258 17.43 23.64 6.47
N LEU A 259 17.06 22.69 5.62
CA LEU A 259 16.20 22.89 4.45
C LEU A 259 14.73 22.52 4.73
N SER A 260 14.36 22.29 5.99
CA SER A 260 13.03 21.87 6.43
C SER A 260 12.54 22.67 7.63
N VAL A 261 11.31 23.17 7.57
CA VAL A 261 10.65 23.77 8.76
C VAL A 261 10.14 22.71 9.74
N HIS A 262 10.14 21.45 9.34
CA HIS A 262 9.68 20.32 10.14
C HIS A 262 10.86 19.55 10.75
N PRO A 263 10.70 18.99 11.95
CA PRO A 263 11.73 18.14 12.56
C PRO A 263 11.95 16.90 11.69
N VAL A 264 13.19 16.70 11.26
CA VAL A 264 13.67 15.54 10.54
C VAL A 264 14.06 14.47 11.58
N PRO A 265 13.59 13.23 11.45
CA PRO A 265 13.94 12.16 12.38
C PRO A 265 15.44 11.83 12.34
N ASP A 266 16.05 11.64 13.51
CA ASP A 266 17.46 11.27 13.64
C ASP A 266 17.78 9.85 13.12
N ASP A 267 16.76 9.01 13.02
CA ASP A 267 16.83 7.63 12.56
C ASP A 267 16.56 7.48 11.05
N LEU A 268 16.20 8.56 10.35
CA LEU A 268 16.03 8.54 8.90
C LEU A 268 17.35 8.13 8.21
N GLN A 269 17.27 7.15 7.32
CA GLN A 269 18.42 6.56 6.65
C GLN A 269 18.75 7.36 5.37
N LEU A 270 19.63 8.36 5.50
CA LEU A 270 20.19 9.13 4.38
C LEU A 270 21.69 8.83 4.16
N PRO A 271 22.19 8.89 2.92
CA PRO A 271 21.43 9.06 1.68
C PRO A 271 20.63 7.80 1.35
N ILE A 272 19.63 7.95 0.47
CA ILE A 272 18.88 6.83 -0.12
C ILE A 272 19.83 6.05 -1.02
N ARG A 273 19.87 4.73 -0.86
CA ARG A 273 20.78 3.87 -1.63
C ARG A 273 20.18 3.54 -2.98
N VAL A 274 20.93 3.79 -4.04
CA VAL A 274 20.55 3.39 -5.39
C VAL A 274 20.95 1.93 -5.61
N VAL A 275 20.04 1.13 -6.14
CA VAL A 275 20.25 -0.29 -6.44
C VAL A 275 19.99 -0.58 -7.92
N ASN A 276 20.62 -1.65 -8.42
CA ASN A 276 20.38 -2.11 -9.78
C ASN A 276 18.94 -2.60 -9.92
N THR A 277 18.32 -2.25 -11.04
CA THR A 277 17.05 -2.85 -11.42
C THR A 277 17.32 -4.28 -11.90
N PRO A 278 16.51 -5.27 -11.47
CA PRO A 278 16.61 -6.64 -11.95
C PRO A 278 16.51 -6.68 -13.48
N SER A 279 17.34 -7.50 -14.13
CA SER A 279 17.33 -7.59 -15.59
C SER A 279 16.07 -8.29 -16.11
N GLU A 280 15.69 -8.05 -17.36
CA GLU A 280 14.55 -8.75 -17.97
C GLU A 280 14.74 -10.28 -17.94
N GLU A 281 15.97 -10.75 -18.13
CA GLU A 281 16.29 -12.19 -18.06
C GLU A 281 16.13 -12.74 -16.64
N GLU A 282 16.54 -12.00 -15.61
CA GLU A 282 16.35 -12.37 -14.21
C GLU A 282 14.85 -12.47 -13.87
N VAL A 283 14.07 -11.47 -14.28
CA VAL A 283 12.61 -11.46 -14.08
C VAL A 283 11.97 -12.64 -14.81
N HIS A 284 12.34 -12.89 -16.07
CA HIS A 284 11.80 -14.00 -16.85
C HIS A 284 12.12 -15.36 -16.21
N ALA A 285 13.37 -15.57 -15.76
CA ALA A 285 13.77 -16.81 -15.10
C ALA A 285 13.01 -17.04 -13.78
N LEU A 286 12.80 -15.97 -13.00
CA LEU A 286 12.03 -16.04 -11.76
C LEU A 286 10.54 -16.32 -12.01
N VAL A 287 9.96 -15.77 -13.08
CA VAL A 287 8.61 -16.08 -13.54
C VAL A 287 8.49 -17.54 -13.98
N GLU A 288 9.43 -18.04 -14.80
CA GLU A 288 9.45 -19.44 -15.26
C GLU A 288 9.59 -20.43 -14.10
N SER A 289 10.37 -20.08 -13.07
CA SER A 289 10.52 -20.89 -11.86
C SER A 289 9.30 -20.86 -10.93
N GLY A 290 8.33 -19.98 -11.19
CA GLY A 290 7.14 -19.77 -10.36
C GLY A 290 7.40 -18.96 -9.09
N ALA A 291 8.59 -18.36 -8.94
CA ALA A 291 8.94 -17.48 -7.81
C ALA A 291 8.26 -16.11 -7.93
N LEU A 292 8.03 -15.64 -9.16
CA LEU A 292 7.30 -14.41 -9.45
C LEU A 292 6.05 -14.68 -10.28
N PRO A 293 4.96 -13.91 -10.06
CA PRO A 293 3.79 -13.96 -10.94
C PRO A 293 4.13 -13.59 -12.39
N ARG A 294 3.53 -14.30 -13.34
CA ARG A 294 3.65 -14.09 -14.79
C ARG A 294 3.26 -12.70 -15.22
N VAL A 295 2.42 -12.01 -14.45
CA VAL A 295 2.02 -10.64 -14.78
C VAL A 295 3.18 -9.64 -14.76
N LEU A 296 4.30 -9.93 -14.09
CA LEU A 296 5.49 -9.08 -14.24
C LEU A 296 6.09 -9.16 -15.64
N ALA A 297 6.02 -10.31 -16.30
CA ALA A 297 6.51 -10.48 -17.67
C ALA A 297 5.61 -9.79 -18.71
N THR A 298 4.41 -9.34 -18.31
CA THR A 298 3.48 -8.61 -19.19
C THR A 298 3.45 -7.10 -18.93
N LEU A 299 4.23 -6.62 -17.95
CA LEU A 299 4.42 -5.18 -17.74
C LEU A 299 5.20 -4.61 -18.91
N ASP A 300 4.54 -3.77 -19.69
CA ASP A 300 5.07 -3.14 -20.89
C ASP A 300 5.33 -1.65 -20.66
N GLU A 301 6.46 -1.15 -21.18
CA GLU A 301 6.81 0.26 -21.19
C GLU A 301 5.82 1.12 -21.99
N GLU A 302 5.07 0.54 -22.92
CA GLU A 302 4.00 1.26 -23.62
C GLU A 302 2.87 1.70 -22.67
N LYS A 303 2.65 0.92 -21.61
CA LYS A 303 1.59 1.19 -20.61
C LYS A 303 2.12 1.90 -19.37
N PHE A 304 3.40 1.72 -19.03
CA PHE A 304 4.01 2.31 -17.84
C PHE A 304 5.35 2.96 -18.13
N LYS A 305 5.61 4.07 -17.44
CA LYS A 305 6.96 4.62 -17.41
C LYS A 305 7.92 3.60 -16.82
N SER A 306 9.07 3.42 -17.46
CA SER A 306 10.14 2.50 -17.05
C SER A 306 10.52 2.62 -15.57
N MET A 307 10.56 3.85 -15.03
CA MET A 307 10.77 4.10 -13.59
C MET A 307 9.76 3.39 -12.68
N ASN A 308 8.47 3.40 -13.03
CA ASN A 308 7.44 2.78 -12.20
C ASN A 308 7.55 1.25 -12.25
N ILE A 309 7.83 0.70 -13.44
CA ILE A 309 8.07 -0.74 -13.62
C ILE A 309 9.26 -1.16 -12.77
N SER A 310 10.38 -0.42 -12.86
CA SER A 310 11.61 -0.75 -12.12
C SER A 310 11.37 -0.81 -10.61
N ALA A 311 10.63 0.16 -10.04
CA ALA A 311 10.31 0.15 -8.61
C ALA A 311 9.41 -1.03 -8.23
N ILE A 312 8.41 -1.37 -9.05
CA ILE A 312 7.53 -2.51 -8.76
C ILE A 312 8.32 -3.82 -8.80
N VAL A 313 9.07 -4.04 -9.89
CA VAL A 313 9.88 -5.25 -10.10
C VAL A 313 10.90 -5.43 -8.97
N GLN A 314 11.62 -4.35 -8.59
CA GLN A 314 12.55 -4.38 -7.47
C GLN A 314 11.90 -4.83 -6.16
N GLY A 315 10.71 -4.28 -5.87
CA GLY A 315 9.95 -4.66 -4.67
C GLY A 315 9.57 -6.14 -4.67
N TRP A 316 9.20 -6.70 -5.83
CA TRP A 316 8.79 -8.10 -5.96
C TRP A 316 9.96 -9.06 -5.86
N VAL A 317 11.00 -8.83 -6.67
CA VAL A 317 12.18 -9.71 -6.77
C VAL A 317 12.86 -9.89 -5.40
N HIS A 318 12.86 -8.83 -4.59
CA HIS A 318 13.54 -8.84 -3.29
C HIS A 318 12.60 -8.90 -2.08
N GLU A 319 11.30 -9.13 -2.29
CA GLU A 319 10.28 -9.17 -1.24
C GLU A 319 10.30 -7.92 -0.33
N GLN A 320 10.52 -6.75 -0.92
CA GLN A 320 10.62 -5.47 -0.22
C GLN A 320 9.28 -4.73 -0.25
N THR A 321 9.07 -3.88 0.76
CA THR A 321 7.90 -2.99 0.78
C THR A 321 8.16 -1.84 -0.17
N THR A 322 7.38 -1.75 -1.24
CA THR A 322 7.41 -0.59 -2.14
C THR A 322 6.52 0.53 -1.60
N ILE A 323 7.04 1.74 -1.50
CA ILE A 323 6.31 2.92 -1.06
C ILE A 323 6.10 3.83 -2.26
N THR A 324 4.84 4.20 -2.55
CA THR A 324 4.48 5.08 -3.68
C THR A 324 3.32 6.01 -3.33
N SER A 325 3.24 7.16 -3.99
CA SER A 325 2.04 8.03 -4.00
C SER A 325 1.29 7.95 -5.33
N ASN A 326 1.75 7.10 -6.26
CA ASN A 326 1.21 7.02 -7.61
C ASN A 326 -0.06 6.15 -7.66
N ARG A 327 -1.23 6.79 -7.58
CA ARG A 327 -2.53 6.10 -7.66
C ARG A 327 -2.73 5.30 -8.96
N GLN A 328 -2.09 5.70 -10.07
CA GLN A 328 -2.24 4.98 -11.34
C GLN A 328 -1.55 3.62 -11.27
N VAL A 329 -0.35 3.56 -10.68
CA VAL A 329 0.35 2.30 -10.41
C VAL A 329 -0.54 1.37 -9.58
N MET A 330 -1.21 1.92 -8.57
CA MET A 330 -2.08 1.12 -7.69
C MET A 330 -3.36 0.62 -8.35
N ASN A 331 -4.01 1.46 -9.15
CA ASN A 331 -5.20 1.06 -9.90
C ASN A 331 -4.88 -0.05 -10.90
N LEU A 332 -3.72 0.05 -11.55
CA LEU A 332 -3.26 -1.00 -12.44
C LEU A 332 -2.98 -2.29 -11.68
N LEU A 333 -2.20 -2.22 -10.59
CA LEU A 333 -1.90 -3.41 -9.80
C LEU A 333 -3.20 -4.09 -9.37
N ASN A 334 -4.22 -3.33 -8.96
CA ASN A 334 -5.55 -3.88 -8.71
C ASN A 334 -6.17 -4.56 -9.93
N GLN A 335 -6.10 -3.98 -11.12
CA GLN A 335 -6.61 -4.61 -12.35
C GLN A 335 -5.91 -5.94 -12.65
N ILE A 336 -4.59 -5.96 -12.51
CA ILE A 336 -3.74 -7.15 -12.67
C ILE A 336 -4.11 -8.24 -11.66
N LEU A 337 -4.30 -7.86 -10.40
CA LEU A 337 -4.61 -8.79 -9.32
C LEU A 337 -6.04 -9.33 -9.40
N ASP A 338 -6.96 -8.54 -9.96
CA ASP A 338 -8.37 -8.87 -10.09
C ASP A 338 -8.70 -9.61 -11.39
N ASP A 339 -7.73 -9.80 -12.28
CA ASP A 339 -7.93 -10.56 -13.52
C ASP A 339 -8.32 -12.01 -13.19
N PRO A 340 -9.51 -12.48 -13.61
CA PRO A 340 -9.98 -13.83 -13.32
C PRO A 340 -9.06 -14.90 -13.92
N ASP A 341 -8.38 -14.60 -15.03
CA ASP A 341 -7.45 -15.47 -15.74
C ASP A 341 -6.03 -15.42 -15.14
N ASN A 342 -5.81 -14.62 -14.10
CA ASN A 342 -4.56 -14.60 -13.35
C ASN A 342 -4.44 -15.87 -12.49
N GLU A 343 -3.70 -16.84 -13.00
CA GLU A 343 -3.36 -18.09 -12.30
C GLU A 343 -2.47 -17.86 -11.06
N ASP A 344 -1.84 -16.68 -10.93
CA ASP A 344 -0.82 -16.38 -9.93
C ASP A 344 -1.35 -15.71 -8.65
N LYS A 345 -2.64 -15.85 -8.35
CA LYS A 345 -3.29 -15.26 -7.14
C LYS A 345 -2.59 -15.61 -5.81
N LYS A 346 -1.77 -16.67 -5.79
CA LYS A 346 -0.94 -17.07 -4.65
C LYS A 346 0.35 -16.26 -4.54
N ALA A 347 1.08 -16.10 -5.64
CA ALA A 347 2.35 -15.39 -5.66
C ALA A 347 2.16 -13.87 -5.51
N THR A 348 0.98 -13.35 -5.85
CA THR A 348 0.63 -11.94 -5.68
C THR A 348 0.45 -11.49 -4.22
N ASN A 349 0.18 -12.40 -3.28
CA ASN A 349 0.13 -12.07 -1.84
C ASN A 349 1.50 -11.73 -1.23
N ALA A 350 2.61 -12.04 -1.93
CA ALA A 350 3.96 -11.67 -1.52
C ALA A 350 4.21 -10.15 -1.67
N PHE A 351 3.46 -9.50 -2.55
CA PHE A 351 3.64 -8.08 -2.83
C PHE A 351 3.17 -7.20 -1.69
N HIS A 352 4.07 -6.34 -1.22
CA HIS A 352 3.75 -5.33 -0.22
C HIS A 352 3.95 -3.94 -0.83
N VAL A 353 2.85 -3.26 -1.15
CA VAL A 353 2.87 -1.82 -1.49
C VAL A 353 2.12 -1.02 -0.47
N TRP A 354 2.76 0.05 -0.01
CA TRP A 354 2.06 1.09 0.69
C TRP A 354 1.86 2.33 -0.20
N MET A 355 0.60 2.76 -0.27
CA MET A 355 0.24 4.02 -0.89
C MET A 355 0.30 5.13 0.16
N ALA A 356 1.23 6.07 0.00
CA ALA A 356 1.24 7.27 0.80
C ALA A 356 -0.06 8.08 0.56
N PRO A 357 -0.62 8.71 1.61
CA PRO A 357 -1.93 9.35 1.53
C PRO A 357 -1.95 10.64 0.70
N PHE A 358 -0.77 11.11 0.26
CA PHE A 358 -0.58 12.34 -0.49
C PHE A 358 0.60 12.20 -1.45
N GLY A 359 0.60 13.01 -2.50
CA GLY A 359 1.76 13.24 -3.35
C GLY A 359 2.07 14.74 -3.40
N ARG A 360 3.33 15.10 -3.57
CA ARG A 360 3.79 16.48 -3.69
C ARG A 360 4.41 16.69 -5.06
N ARG A 361 4.10 17.84 -5.62
CA ARG A 361 4.71 18.33 -6.85
C ARG A 361 5.86 19.26 -6.47
N LEU A 362 6.86 19.35 -7.35
CA LEU A 362 7.87 20.41 -7.22
C LEU A 362 7.19 21.77 -7.34
N ALA A 363 7.62 22.73 -6.52
CA ALA A 363 7.17 24.12 -6.64
C ALA A 363 7.56 24.72 -8.00
N ALA A 364 8.66 24.20 -8.56
CA ALA A 364 9.26 24.54 -9.84
C ALA A 364 9.71 26.00 -9.95
N LYS A 365 10.74 26.24 -10.77
CA LYS A 365 11.16 27.61 -11.11
C LYS A 365 10.01 28.32 -11.81
N PRO A 366 9.72 29.60 -11.50
CA PRO A 366 8.74 30.37 -12.24
C PRO A 366 9.13 30.35 -13.72
N ARG A 367 8.20 29.97 -14.60
CA ARG A 367 8.44 30.03 -16.04
C ARG A 367 8.74 31.49 -16.38
N ASN A 368 9.93 31.76 -16.91
CA ASN A 368 10.20 33.02 -17.58
C ASN A 368 9.18 33.13 -18.72
N ASN A 369 8.15 33.95 -18.53
CA ASN A 369 7.29 34.34 -19.64
C ASN A 369 8.21 34.91 -20.71
N GLN A 370 8.35 34.18 -21.82
CA GLN A 370 8.81 34.78 -23.06
C GLN A 370 7.91 36.00 -23.25
N VAL A 371 8.55 37.17 -23.26
CA VAL A 371 7.91 38.44 -23.59
C VAL A 371 7.08 38.20 -24.83
N ALA A 372 5.74 38.25 -24.69
CA ALA A 372 4.85 38.20 -25.83
C ALA A 372 5.32 39.29 -26.81
N PRO A 373 5.52 38.98 -28.09
CA PRO A 373 5.97 39.99 -29.04
C PRO A 373 4.95 41.12 -29.02
N ALA A 374 5.43 42.34 -28.78
CA ALA A 374 4.61 43.54 -28.77
C ALA A 374 3.79 43.56 -30.06
N GLN A 375 2.47 43.42 -29.95
CA GLN A 375 1.58 43.64 -31.07
C GLN A 375 1.73 45.10 -31.47
N GLU A 376 2.29 45.32 -32.67
CA GLU A 376 2.29 46.62 -33.33
C GLU A 376 0.85 47.15 -33.38
N THR A 377 0.61 48.19 -32.61
CA THR A 377 -0.62 48.98 -32.62
C THR A 377 -0.79 49.60 -34.00
N ARG A 378 -1.52 48.93 -34.91
CA ARG A 378 -2.07 49.60 -36.08
C ARG A 378 -3.16 50.56 -35.61
N ALA A 379 -2.83 51.84 -35.61
CA ALA A 379 -3.76 52.93 -35.41
C ALA A 379 -4.88 52.87 -36.48
N ALA A 380 -6.07 52.46 -36.07
CA ALA A 380 -7.29 52.77 -36.79
C ALA A 380 -7.72 54.18 -36.37
N GLY A 381 -7.54 55.15 -37.27
CA GLY A 381 -8.03 56.50 -37.09
C GLY A 381 -9.55 56.53 -37.03
N ALA A 382 -10.08 57.04 -35.92
CA ALA A 382 -11.46 57.51 -35.84
C ALA A 382 -11.53 58.88 -36.53
N MET A 383 -12.20 58.96 -37.68
CA MET A 383 -12.79 60.20 -38.17
C MET A 383 -14.28 60.20 -37.83
N ASN A 384 -14.64 61.12 -36.95
CA ASN A 384 -16.01 61.54 -36.66
C ASN A 384 -16.56 62.40 -37.81
N GLY A 385 -17.89 62.38 -37.92
CA GLY A 385 -18.71 63.38 -38.62
C GLY A 385 -19.03 62.97 -40.06
N ASP A 386 -20.23 63.15 -40.57
CA ASP A 386 -21.40 63.82 -40.02
C ASP A 386 -22.61 63.41 -40.87
N GLU A 387 -23.79 63.71 -40.35
CA GLU A 387 -25.10 63.39 -40.88
C GLU A 387 -25.36 63.89 -42.32
N THR A 388 -26.52 63.44 -42.82
CA THR A 388 -27.45 64.11 -43.76
C THR A 388 -27.45 63.76 -45.26
N THR A 389 -28.63 63.24 -45.63
CA THR A 389 -29.46 63.50 -46.81
C THR A 389 -29.45 62.53 -48.01
N GLN A 390 -30.65 61.94 -48.17
CA GLN A 390 -31.32 61.39 -49.36
C GLN A 390 -30.98 59.99 -49.84
#